data_AF-A0A1G5HQS5-F1
#
_entry.id   AF-A0A1G5HQS5-F1
#
_cell.length_a   1.000
_cell.length_b   1.000
_cell.length_c   1.000
_cell.angle_alpha   90.00
_cell.angle_beta   90.00
_cell.angle_gamma   90.00
#
_symmetry.space_group_name_H-M   'P 1'
#
loop_
_entity.id
_entity.type
_entity.pdbx_description
1 polymer ?
#
loop_
_entity_poly.entity_id
_entity_poly.type
_entity_poly.pdbx_seq_one_letter_code
_entity_poly.pdbx_strand_id
1 'polypeptide(L)'
;MARPSKIGAFQELLESYLDGKDAAWTQQDTSKERRVPTLPQTSDGKVNVRALARELQEFAIERGEDANRVPDSAWQYFYKHEPLAEMVDLIASEQGLAKIASRTRDDAKDDASSEKISRLNKCLKGQAEGHAQSRVRVTQLERDLANARAENDRLRERLGIMQRTGLIVRTGDTTH
;
A
#
# COMPACT_ATOMS: atom_id res chain seq x y z
N MET A 1 -5.16 19.36 -31.36
CA MET A 1 -3.81 19.01 -30.87
C MET A 1 -3.96 18.44 -29.48
N ALA A 2 -3.81 17.12 -29.31
CA ALA A 2 -3.91 16.47 -28.01
C ALA A 2 -2.77 16.97 -27.11
N ARG A 3 -3.08 17.43 -25.89
CA ARG A 3 -2.04 17.83 -24.93
C ARG A 3 -1.15 16.60 -24.67
N PRO A 4 0.17 16.69 -24.87
CA PRO A 4 1.05 15.58 -24.53
C PRO A 4 0.88 15.28 -23.04
N SER A 5 0.78 13.99 -22.70
CA SER A 5 0.76 13.59 -21.31
C SER A 5 2.05 14.09 -20.64
N LYS A 6 1.97 14.54 -19.39
CA LYS A 6 3.14 15.04 -18.65
C LYS A 6 4.30 14.03 -18.62
N ILE A 7 3.98 12.74 -18.69
CA ILE A 7 4.95 11.64 -18.74
C ILE A 7 5.59 11.51 -20.12
N GLY A 8 4.84 11.64 -21.22
CA GLY A 8 5.42 11.60 -22.57
C GLY A 8 6.40 12.76 -22.79
N ALA A 9 6.02 13.97 -22.37
CA ALA A 9 6.90 15.14 -22.44
C ALA A 9 8.17 15.01 -21.57
N PHE A 10 8.11 14.24 -20.48
CA PHE A 10 9.26 13.92 -19.64
C PHE A 10 10.15 12.85 -20.29
N GLN A 11 9.53 11.85 -20.94
CA GLN A 11 10.24 10.80 -21.65
C GLN A 11 11.06 11.36 -22.81
N GLU A 12 10.48 12.22 -23.66
CA GLU A 12 11.21 12.87 -24.77
C GLU A 12 12.42 13.67 -24.27
N LEU A 13 12.27 14.36 -23.14
CA LEU A 13 13.36 15.10 -22.51
C LEU A 13 14.45 14.14 -22.00
N LEU A 14 14.05 13.05 -21.36
CA LEU A 14 14.95 12.00 -20.88
C LEU A 14 15.72 11.37 -22.04
N GLU A 15 15.06 11.05 -23.16
CA GLU A 15 15.70 10.54 -24.39
C GLU A 15 16.80 11.48 -24.86
N SER A 16 16.47 12.76 -25.07
CA SER A 16 17.45 13.73 -25.57
C SER A 16 18.62 13.94 -24.61
N TYR A 17 18.38 13.87 -23.30
CA TYR A 17 19.44 13.96 -22.30
C TYR A 17 20.35 12.72 -22.32
N LEU A 18 19.74 11.53 -22.37
CA LEU A 18 20.43 10.25 -22.40
C LEU A 18 21.27 10.07 -23.67
N ASP A 19 20.75 10.46 -24.83
CA ASP A 19 21.49 10.48 -26.09
C ASP A 19 22.75 11.34 -26.00
N GLY A 20 22.65 12.51 -25.36
CA GLY A 20 23.80 13.39 -25.12
C GLY A 20 24.85 12.75 -24.21
N LYS A 21 24.42 12.04 -23.16
CA LYS A 21 25.31 11.35 -22.23
C LYS A 21 25.98 10.13 -22.86
N ASP A 22 25.28 9.38 -23.69
CA ASP A 22 25.83 8.24 -24.43
C ASP A 22 26.82 8.69 -25.51
N ALA A 23 26.48 9.75 -26.26
CA ALA A 23 27.40 10.36 -27.22
C ALA A 23 28.69 10.85 -26.53
N ALA A 24 28.58 11.51 -25.38
CA ALA A 24 29.74 11.94 -24.60
C ALA A 24 30.57 10.74 -24.12
N TRP A 25 29.94 9.66 -23.67
CA TRP A 25 30.64 8.43 -23.27
C TRP A 25 31.39 7.79 -24.45
N THR A 26 30.76 7.77 -25.61
CA THR A 26 31.35 7.23 -26.84
C THR A 26 32.55 8.04 -27.35
N GLN A 27 32.57 9.35 -27.08
CA GLN A 27 33.64 10.27 -27.50
C GLN A 27 34.87 10.28 -26.57
N GLN A 28 34.77 9.80 -25.32
CA GLN A 28 35.86 9.93 -24.33
C GLN A 28 37.16 9.21 -24.73
N ASP A 29 37.07 7.98 -25.23
CA ASP A 29 38.25 7.18 -25.59
C ASP A 29 37.85 6.04 -26.54
N THR A 30 38.80 5.52 -27.31
CA THR A 30 38.62 4.35 -28.18
C THR A 30 38.54 3.05 -27.34
N SER A 31 39.19 3.03 -26.17
CA SER A 31 39.20 1.87 -25.27
C SER A 31 38.08 1.95 -24.23
N LYS A 32 37.09 1.05 -24.30
CA LYS A 32 35.93 1.02 -23.38
C LYS A 32 36.31 0.94 -21.90
N GLU A 33 37.39 0.24 -21.56
CA GLU A 33 37.85 0.04 -20.18
C GLU A 33 38.39 1.30 -19.49
N ARG A 34 38.71 2.34 -20.26
CA ARG A 34 39.21 3.62 -19.73
C ARG A 34 38.13 4.71 -19.67
N ARG A 35 36.93 4.42 -20.18
CA ARG A 35 35.83 5.38 -20.20
C ARG A 35 35.26 5.52 -18.79
N VAL A 36 34.96 6.76 -18.41
CA VAL A 36 34.30 7.08 -17.15
C VAL A 36 32.80 7.19 -17.42
N PRO A 37 31.94 6.55 -16.62
CA PRO A 37 30.50 6.69 -16.75
C PRO A 37 30.08 8.16 -16.75
N THR A 38 29.23 8.54 -17.71
CA THR A 38 28.72 9.91 -17.84
C THR A 38 27.43 10.12 -17.05
N LEU A 39 26.76 9.03 -16.69
CA LEU A 39 25.63 9.05 -15.78
C LEU A 39 26.10 9.25 -14.33
N PRO A 40 25.35 10.02 -13.52
CA PRO A 40 25.68 10.20 -12.13
C PRO A 40 25.59 8.87 -11.38
N GLN A 41 26.65 8.55 -10.65
CA GLN A 41 26.79 7.31 -9.90
C GLN A 41 26.90 7.55 -8.39
N THR A 42 26.55 6.55 -7.61
CA THR A 42 26.82 6.44 -6.18
C THR A 42 28.22 5.85 -5.95
N SER A 43 28.74 5.97 -4.73
CA SER A 43 30.00 5.30 -4.32
C SER A 43 30.00 3.79 -4.58
N ASP A 44 28.82 3.19 -4.61
CA ASP A 44 28.61 1.75 -4.78
C ASP A 44 28.53 1.33 -6.26
N GLY A 45 28.81 2.25 -7.21
CA GLY A 45 28.78 1.98 -8.66
C GLY A 45 27.37 1.85 -9.25
N LYS A 46 26.34 2.34 -8.55
CA LYS A 46 24.94 2.34 -9.02
C LYS A 46 24.54 3.70 -9.56
N VAL A 47 23.61 3.73 -10.51
CA VAL A 47 23.00 4.99 -10.99
C VAL A 47 22.35 5.74 -9.83
N ASN A 48 22.75 7.00 -9.65
CA ASN A 48 22.17 7.90 -8.67
C ASN A 48 20.96 8.62 -9.27
N VAL A 49 19.77 8.03 -9.09
CA VAL A 49 18.50 8.53 -9.64
C VAL A 49 18.15 9.95 -9.16
N ARG A 50 18.56 10.33 -7.94
CA ARG A 50 18.32 11.70 -7.43
C ARG A 50 19.19 12.73 -8.12
N ALA A 51 20.47 12.41 -8.30
CA ALA A 51 21.37 13.28 -9.06
C ALA A 51 20.95 13.35 -10.54
N LEU A 52 20.54 12.22 -11.12
CA LEU A 52 20.01 12.15 -12.48
C LEU A 52 18.79 13.09 -12.66
N ALA A 53 17.83 13.06 -11.74
CA ALA A 53 16.67 13.94 -11.80
C ALA A 53 17.03 15.43 -11.69
N ARG A 54 18.06 15.77 -10.91
CA ARG A 54 18.58 17.14 -10.80
C ARG A 54 19.27 17.59 -12.08
N GLU A 55 20.17 16.76 -12.64
CA GLU A 55 20.83 17.04 -13.92
C GLU A 55 19.80 17.19 -15.05
N LEU A 56 18.74 16.38 -15.05
CA LEU A 56 17.64 16.50 -16.02
C LEU A 56 16.83 17.79 -15.85
N GLN A 57 16.64 18.24 -14.61
CA GLN A 57 15.98 19.52 -14.31
C GLN A 57 16.84 20.69 -14.79
N GLU A 58 18.14 20.66 -14.53
CA GLU A 58 19.11 21.65 -15.03
C GLU A 58 19.10 21.67 -16.57
N PHE A 59 19.15 20.49 -17.21
CA PHE A 59 19.07 20.37 -18.67
C PHE A 59 17.77 20.95 -19.26
N ALA A 60 16.63 20.75 -18.59
CA ALA A 60 15.37 21.35 -19.02
C ALA A 60 15.42 22.89 -18.97
N ILE A 61 15.98 23.44 -17.88
CA ILE A 61 16.13 24.89 -17.68
C ILE A 61 17.08 25.47 -18.72
N GLU A 62 18.21 24.81 -19.00
CA GLU A 62 19.19 25.23 -20.01
C GLU A 62 18.59 25.30 -21.42
N ARG A 63 17.63 24.42 -21.74
CA ARG A 63 16.88 24.43 -23.00
C ARG A 63 15.77 25.49 -23.05
N GLY A 64 15.59 26.26 -21.97
CA GLY A 64 14.53 27.27 -21.86
C GLY A 64 13.14 26.67 -21.64
N GLU A 65 13.06 25.42 -21.15
CA GLU A 65 11.78 24.79 -20.81
C GLU A 65 11.30 25.20 -19.41
N ASP A 66 10.01 25.03 -19.15
CA ASP A 66 9.42 25.35 -17.84
C ASP A 66 10.13 24.60 -16.71
N ALA A 67 10.58 25.33 -15.68
CA ALA A 67 11.23 24.74 -14.49
C ALA A 67 10.36 23.69 -13.77
N ASN A 68 9.04 23.71 -14.00
CA ASN A 68 8.10 22.75 -13.43
C ASN A 68 7.91 21.48 -14.29
N ARG A 69 8.63 21.36 -15.41
CA ARG A 69 8.57 20.17 -16.28
C ARG A 69 9.22 18.95 -15.66
N VAL A 70 10.27 19.17 -14.87
CA VAL A 70 10.92 18.15 -14.03
C VAL A 70 10.74 18.55 -12.56
N PRO A 71 9.70 18.03 -11.88
CA PRO A 71 9.51 18.30 -10.46
C PRO A 71 10.64 17.71 -9.61
N ASP A 72 10.87 18.26 -8.42
CA ASP A 72 11.85 17.70 -7.46
C ASP A 72 11.55 16.24 -7.08
N SER A 73 10.31 15.79 -7.22
CA SER A 73 9.88 14.40 -7.01
C SER A 73 10.03 13.50 -8.24
N ALA A 74 10.57 13.98 -9.36
CA ALA A 74 10.67 13.24 -10.62
C ALA A 74 11.53 11.97 -10.50
N TRP A 75 12.48 11.93 -9.56
CA TRP A 75 13.26 10.73 -9.28
C TRP A 75 12.39 9.50 -8.95
N GLN A 76 11.17 9.70 -8.43
CA GLN A 76 10.24 8.61 -8.15
C GLN A 76 9.70 7.95 -9.42
N TYR A 77 9.66 8.67 -10.54
CA TYR A 77 9.15 8.15 -11.80
C TYR A 77 10.01 6.99 -12.32
N PHE A 78 11.32 7.04 -12.11
CA PHE A 78 12.22 5.93 -12.45
C PHE A 78 11.98 4.65 -11.62
N TYR A 79 11.29 4.74 -10.48
CA TYR A 79 10.91 3.56 -9.70
C TYR A 79 9.48 3.08 -10.00
N LYS A 80 8.60 4.00 -10.44
CA LYS A 80 7.16 3.73 -10.66
C LYS A 80 6.82 3.42 -12.11
N HIS A 81 7.62 3.90 -13.06
CA HIS A 81 7.41 3.74 -14.49
C HIS A 81 8.57 2.94 -15.09
N GLU A 82 8.30 1.65 -15.32
CA GLU A 82 9.26 0.71 -15.88
C GLU A 82 9.93 1.19 -17.18
N PRO A 83 9.21 1.79 -18.16
CA PRO A 83 9.84 2.25 -19.39
C PRO A 83 10.95 3.29 -19.17
N LEU A 84 10.76 4.22 -18.21
CA LEU A 84 11.76 5.24 -17.91
C LEU A 84 13.00 4.64 -17.22
N ALA A 85 12.80 3.61 -16.40
CA ALA A 85 13.88 2.88 -15.76
C ALA A 85 14.70 2.10 -16.79
N GLU A 86 14.03 1.42 -17.72
CA GLU A 86 14.66 0.59 -18.75
C GLU A 86 15.59 1.41 -19.65
N MET A 87 15.18 2.61 -20.04
CA MET A 87 16.00 3.52 -20.86
C MET A 87 17.31 3.89 -20.17
N VAL A 88 17.25 4.22 -18.87
CA VAL A 88 18.45 4.55 -18.09
C VAL A 88 19.29 3.30 -17.85
N ASP A 89 18.66 2.15 -17.57
CA ASP A 89 19.32 0.88 -17.30
C ASP A 89 20.08 0.35 -18.53
N LEU A 90 19.61 0.64 -19.74
CA LEU A 90 20.30 0.29 -20.99
C LEU A 90 21.65 0.99 -21.06
N ILE A 91 21.67 2.32 -20.95
CA ILE A 91 22.90 3.12 -21.00
C ILE A 91 23.78 2.84 -19.79
N ALA A 92 23.20 2.69 -18.61
CA ALA A 92 23.94 2.31 -17.41
C ALA A 92 24.69 1.00 -17.61
N SER A 93 24.07 -0.01 -18.23
CA SER A 93 24.72 -1.29 -18.50
C SER A 93 25.88 -1.18 -19.50
N GLU A 94 25.76 -0.31 -20.50
CA GLU A 94 26.82 -0.06 -21.47
C GLU A 94 28.00 0.67 -20.84
N GLN A 95 27.73 1.56 -19.88
CA GLN A 95 28.74 2.28 -19.10
C GLN A 95 29.32 1.47 -17.93
N GLY A 96 28.86 0.23 -17.70
CA GLY A 96 29.34 -0.62 -16.61
C GLY A 96 28.76 -0.30 -15.24
N LEU A 97 27.68 0.48 -15.16
CA LEU A 97 26.96 0.80 -13.93
C LEU A 97 25.91 -0.25 -13.59
N ALA A 98 25.62 -0.40 -12.30
CA ALA A 98 24.53 -1.24 -11.83
C ALA A 98 23.15 -0.59 -12.11
N LYS A 99 22.22 -1.43 -12.58
CA LYS A 99 20.83 -1.07 -12.92
C LYS A 99 20.02 -0.55 -11.72
N ILE A 100 19.14 0.41 -11.98
CA ILE A 100 18.16 0.98 -11.05
C ILE A 100 17.25 -0.13 -10.50
N ALA A 101 16.83 -1.07 -11.36
CA ALA A 101 15.90 -2.14 -11.01
C ALA A 101 16.49 -3.24 -10.09
N SER A 102 17.78 -3.16 -9.71
CA SER A 102 18.45 -4.21 -8.91
C SER A 102 17.94 -4.36 -7.47
N ARG A 103 17.05 -3.48 -6.99
CA ARG A 103 16.40 -3.59 -5.66
C ARG A 103 14.87 -3.68 -5.71
N THR A 104 14.22 -3.05 -6.68
CA THR A 104 12.75 -2.83 -6.65
C THR A 104 11.93 -4.10 -6.87
N ARG A 105 12.45 -5.14 -7.54
CA ARG A 105 11.66 -6.35 -7.85
C ARG A 105 11.52 -7.33 -6.69
N ASP A 106 12.43 -7.31 -5.72
CA ASP A 106 12.35 -8.14 -4.52
C ASP A 106 11.69 -7.38 -3.37
N ASP A 107 12.08 -6.12 -3.12
CA ASP A 107 11.52 -5.33 -2.02
C ASP A 107 10.02 -4.98 -2.21
N ALA A 108 9.56 -4.72 -3.44
CA ALA A 108 8.14 -4.40 -3.68
C ALA A 108 7.20 -5.62 -3.53
N LYS A 109 7.72 -6.84 -3.73
CA LYS A 109 6.97 -8.07 -3.45
C LYS A 109 6.89 -8.34 -1.95
N ASP A 110 7.96 -8.03 -1.22
CA ASP A 110 8.04 -8.19 0.23
C ASP A 110 7.16 -7.18 0.97
N ASP A 111 7.08 -5.93 0.51
CA ASP A 111 6.20 -4.93 1.09
C ASP A 111 4.71 -5.25 0.86
N ALA A 112 4.34 -5.63 -0.36
CA ALA A 112 2.95 -6.00 -0.67
C ALA A 112 2.49 -7.25 0.08
N SER A 113 3.39 -8.22 0.29
CA SER A 113 3.09 -9.43 1.05
C SER A 113 3.08 -9.16 2.56
N SER A 114 4.00 -8.35 3.09
CA SER A 114 3.98 -7.96 4.51
C SER A 114 2.73 -7.14 4.87
N GLU A 115 2.30 -6.24 3.98
CA GLU A 115 1.10 -5.44 4.21
C GLU A 115 -0.16 -6.31 4.19
N LYS A 116 -0.25 -7.28 3.27
CA LYS A 116 -1.35 -8.26 3.22
C LYS A 116 -1.38 -9.14 4.47
N ILE A 117 -0.24 -9.62 4.94
CA ILE A 117 -0.13 -10.39 6.19
C ILE A 117 -0.55 -9.55 7.40
N SER A 118 -0.15 -8.27 7.46
CA SER A 118 -0.54 -7.36 8.54
C SER A 118 -2.05 -7.14 8.60
N ARG A 119 -2.71 -7.00 7.44
CA ARG A 119 -4.17 -6.84 7.33
C ARG A 119 -4.91 -8.13 7.71
N LEU A 120 -4.41 -9.29 7.28
CA LEU A 120 -4.96 -10.58 7.67
C LEU A 120 -4.85 -10.83 9.18
N ASN A 121 -3.70 -10.51 9.79
CA ASN A 121 -3.51 -10.65 11.23
C ASN A 121 -4.44 -9.73 12.04
N LYS A 122 -4.65 -8.48 11.58
CA LYS A 122 -5.64 -7.57 12.19
C LYS A 122 -7.08 -8.12 12.08
N CYS A 123 -7.43 -8.68 10.92
CA CYS A 123 -8.75 -9.29 10.70
C CYS A 123 -8.97 -10.52 11.59
N LEU A 124 -7.97 -11.41 11.68
CA LEU A 124 -8.01 -12.60 12.55
C LEU A 124 -8.13 -12.23 14.03
N LYS A 125 -7.39 -11.20 14.48
CA LYS A 125 -7.49 -10.70 15.86
C LYS A 125 -8.89 -10.15 16.16
N GLY A 126 -9.45 -9.35 15.25
CA GLY A 126 -10.81 -8.84 15.38
C GLY A 126 -11.88 -9.95 15.39
N GLN A 127 -11.71 -10.99 14.57
CA GLN A 127 -12.61 -12.15 14.58
C GLN A 127 -12.51 -12.96 15.88
N ALA A 128 -11.29 -13.19 16.40
CA ALA A 128 -11.10 -13.91 17.65
C ALA A 128 -11.73 -13.18 18.84
N GLU A 129 -11.59 -11.85 18.91
CA GLU A 129 -12.22 -11.01 19.93
C GLU A 129 -13.75 -11.03 19.80
N GLY A 130 -14.29 -10.95 18.57
CA GLY A 130 -15.72 -11.05 18.31
C GLY A 130 -16.31 -12.41 18.72
N HIS A 131 -15.64 -13.51 18.39
CA HIS A 131 -16.08 -14.85 18.78
C HIS A 131 -16.07 -15.07 20.30
N ALA A 132 -15.08 -14.52 21.01
CA ALA A 132 -15.05 -14.60 22.47
C ALA A 132 -16.24 -13.84 23.09
N GLN A 133 -16.54 -12.64 22.61
CA GLN A 133 -17.68 -11.85 23.08
C GLN A 133 -19.02 -12.52 22.74
N SER A 134 -19.16 -13.10 21.54
CA SER A 134 -20.36 -13.85 21.17
C SER A 134 -20.57 -15.06 22.07
N ARG A 135 -19.51 -15.83 22.37
CA ARG A 135 -19.62 -17.00 23.27
C ARG A 135 -20.08 -16.60 24.68
N VAL A 136 -19.54 -15.53 25.25
CA VAL A 136 -19.99 -15.01 26.55
C VAL A 136 -21.47 -14.64 26.51
N ARG A 137 -21.90 -13.91 25.45
CA ARG A 137 -23.29 -13.51 25.28
C ARG A 137 -24.24 -14.70 25.14
N VAL A 138 -23.85 -15.75 24.40
CA VAL A 138 -24.66 -16.99 24.30
C VAL A 138 -24.83 -17.63 25.68
N THR A 139 -23.76 -17.77 26.46
CA THR A 139 -23.86 -18.39 27.80
C THR A 139 -24.72 -17.59 28.77
N GLN A 140 -24.74 -16.26 28.65
CA GLN A 140 -25.63 -15.39 29.45
C GLN A 140 -27.09 -15.61 29.05
N LEU A 141 -27.38 -15.57 27.75
CA LEU A 141 -28.74 -15.80 27.24
C LEU A 141 -29.26 -17.19 27.61
N GLU A 142 -28.42 -18.22 27.59
CA GLU A 142 -28.80 -19.57 28.02
C GLU A 142 -29.18 -19.63 29.51
N ARG A 143 -28.44 -18.92 30.38
CA ARG A 143 -28.76 -18.82 31.81
C ARG A 143 -30.07 -18.06 32.04
N ASP A 144 -30.27 -16.95 31.35
CA ASP A 144 -31.49 -16.15 31.48
C ASP A 144 -32.72 -16.94 31.02
N LEU A 145 -32.58 -17.70 29.93
CA LEU A 145 -33.64 -18.57 29.42
C LEU A 145 -33.96 -19.70 30.42
N ALA A 146 -32.94 -20.32 31.02
CA ALA A 146 -33.14 -21.33 32.06
C ALA A 146 -33.86 -20.74 33.30
N ASN A 147 -33.47 -19.55 33.75
CA ASN A 147 -34.11 -18.85 34.87
C ASN A 147 -35.57 -18.50 34.57
N ALA A 148 -35.84 -17.94 33.38
CA ALA A 148 -37.19 -17.57 32.96
C ALA A 148 -38.10 -18.80 32.83
N ARG A 149 -37.58 -19.94 32.36
CA ARG A 149 -38.32 -21.21 32.32
C ARG A 149 -38.67 -21.71 33.71
N ALA A 150 -37.68 -21.74 34.62
CA ALA A 150 -37.90 -22.18 36.00
C ALA A 150 -38.92 -21.28 36.73
N GLU A 151 -38.91 -19.98 36.46
CA GLU A 151 -39.90 -19.05 37.00
C GLU A 151 -41.30 -19.31 36.41
N ASN A 152 -41.40 -19.54 35.10
CA ASN A 152 -42.69 -19.87 34.46
C ASN A 152 -43.29 -21.15 35.05
N ASP A 153 -42.47 -22.17 35.26
CA ASP A 153 -42.89 -23.45 35.84
C ASP A 153 -43.38 -23.27 37.28
N ARG A 154 -42.63 -22.51 38.11
CA ARG A 154 -43.07 -22.15 39.48
C ARG A 154 -44.39 -21.38 39.49
N LEU A 155 -44.56 -20.41 38.59
CA LEU A 155 -45.80 -19.63 38.48
C LEU A 155 -46.97 -20.50 38.02
N ARG A 156 -46.75 -21.42 37.07
CA ARG A 156 -47.75 -22.38 36.60
C ARG A 156 -48.15 -23.35 37.70
N GLU A 157 -47.20 -23.87 38.48
CA GLU A 157 -47.50 -24.71 39.64
C GLU A 157 -48.34 -23.95 40.67
N ARG A 158 -47.96 -22.71 40.98
CA ARG A 158 -48.71 -21.84 41.91
C ARG A 158 -50.13 -21.59 41.42
N LEU A 159 -50.32 -21.29 40.13
CA LEU A 159 -51.64 -21.14 39.51
C LEU A 159 -52.44 -22.44 39.57
N GLY A 160 -51.82 -23.59 39.28
CA GLY A 160 -52.46 -24.89 39.35
C GLY A 160 -52.88 -25.30 40.77
N ILE A 161 -52.15 -24.85 41.80
CA ILE A 161 -52.58 -24.99 43.20
C ILE A 161 -53.79 -24.10 43.46
N MET A 162 -53.73 -22.81 43.11
CA MET A 162 -54.85 -21.86 43.30
C MET A 162 -56.14 -22.31 42.62
N GLN A 163 -56.04 -22.81 41.39
CA GLN A 163 -57.17 -23.36 40.63
C GLN A 163 -57.77 -24.61 41.31
N ARG A 164 -56.93 -25.53 41.82
CA ARG A 164 -57.39 -26.74 42.52
C ARG A 164 -58.00 -26.47 43.88
N THR A 165 -57.50 -25.48 44.62
CA THR A 165 -58.03 -25.10 45.94
C THR A 165 -59.22 -24.16 45.86
N GLY A 166 -59.69 -23.80 44.66
CA GLY A 166 -60.82 -22.88 44.45
C GLY A 166 -60.54 -21.44 44.92
N LEU A 167 -59.27 -21.08 45.13
CA LEU A 167 -58.86 -19.75 45.58
C LEU A 167 -58.77 -18.83 44.35
N ILE A 168 -59.92 -18.31 43.91
CA ILE A 168 -59.98 -17.33 42.83
C ILE A 168 -59.38 -16.02 43.35
N VAL A 169 -58.13 -15.73 42.99
CA VAL A 169 -57.58 -14.38 43.12
C VAL A 169 -58.31 -13.51 42.11
N ARG A 170 -59.32 -12.78 42.58
CA ARG A 170 -59.93 -11.70 41.81
C ARG A 170 -58.89 -10.60 41.67
N THR A 171 -58.19 -10.56 40.54
CA THR A 171 -57.44 -9.37 40.11
C THR A 171 -58.45 -8.34 39.62
N GLY A 172 -59.22 -7.78 40.55
CA GLY A 172 -60.04 -6.60 40.35
C GLY A 172 -59.44 -5.46 41.16
N ASP A 173 -59.33 -4.30 40.51
CA ASP A 173 -58.93 -2.98 41.01
C ASP A 173 -57.43 -2.71 41.26
N THR A 174 -56.78 -2.23 40.20
CA THR A 174 -56.02 -0.96 40.27
C THR A 174 -56.24 -0.17 38.97
N THR A 175 -57.41 0.43 38.82
CA THR A 175 -57.54 1.71 38.12
C THR A 175 -57.26 2.81 39.13
N HIS A 176 -56.11 3.46 39.01
CA HIS A 176 -55.89 4.91 39.12
C HIS A 176 -54.40 5.23 38.98
#